data_AF-A0A0F9UD41-F1
#
_entry.id   AF-A0A0F9UD41-F1
#
_cell.length_a   1.000
_cell.length_b   1.000
_cell.length_c   1.000
_cell.angle_alpha   90.00
_cell.angle_beta   90.00
_cell.angle_gamma   90.00
#
_symmetry.space_group_name_H-M   'P 1'
#
loop_
_entity.id
_entity.type
_entity.pdbx_description
1 polymer ?
#
loop_
_entity_poly.entity_id
_entity_poly.type
_entity_poly.pdbx_seq_one_letter_code
_entity_poly.pdbx_strand_id
1 'polypeptide(L)'
;MTVSQEILDEAGPIIGRLAKSRSANGSFAYYEKTDVYQEVWCMCLEALERYDPKIGPIENYLVRHVTNRLKNLKRDRYFRPGSDIPTSGLARTRMNLVNALPLDGDIGEKGVFLCSASTNVDPAEYIMCSETLLYIRQRLPENLSEPFEELICNNKVCRTLVEEIRQKVAEILISRGDDDVGG
;
A
#
# COMPACT_ATOMS: atom_id res chain seq x y z
N MET A 1 -15.02 -29.55 19.32
CA MET A 1 -16.42 -29.24 19.70
C MET A 1 -17.17 -29.04 18.40
N THR A 2 -18.33 -29.67 18.23
CA THR A 2 -19.12 -29.60 16.98
C THR A 2 -20.07 -28.41 17.05
N VAL A 3 -19.98 -27.49 16.08
CA VAL A 3 -20.99 -26.44 15.88
C VAL A 3 -22.30 -27.11 15.47
N SER A 4 -23.42 -26.71 16.08
CA SER A 4 -24.74 -27.26 15.75
C SER A 4 -25.12 -26.97 14.30
N GLN A 5 -25.71 -27.95 13.61
CA GLN A 5 -26.11 -27.79 12.21
C GLN A 5 -27.07 -26.60 12.01
N GLU A 6 -27.99 -26.37 12.95
CA GLU A 6 -28.92 -25.24 12.92
C GLU A 6 -28.20 -23.88 12.86
N ILE A 7 -27.10 -23.71 13.61
CA ILE A 7 -26.31 -22.48 13.62
C ILE A 7 -25.58 -22.31 12.28
N LEU A 8 -25.09 -23.41 11.69
CA LEU A 8 -24.44 -23.38 10.38
C LEU A 8 -25.42 -22.99 9.26
N ASP A 9 -26.64 -23.51 9.31
CA ASP A 9 -27.69 -23.21 8.34
C ASP A 9 -28.13 -21.74 8.44
N GLU A 10 -28.21 -21.18 9.65
CA GLU A 10 -28.46 -19.74 9.86
C GLU A 10 -27.28 -18.86 9.40
N ALA A 11 -26.05 -19.26 9.75
CA ALA A 11 -24.84 -18.47 9.49
C ALA A 11 -24.45 -18.46 8.01
N GLY A 12 -24.57 -19.57 7.29
CA GLY A 12 -24.12 -19.75 5.91
C GLY A 12 -24.48 -18.61 4.95
N PRO A 13 -25.77 -18.22 4.81
CA PRO A 13 -26.16 -17.12 3.93
C PRO A 13 -25.62 -15.76 4.38
N ILE A 14 -25.48 -15.55 5.70
CA ILE A 14 -24.92 -14.32 6.27
C ILE A 14 -23.43 -14.22 5.94
N ILE A 15 -22.68 -15.30 6.14
CA ILE A 15 -21.26 -15.39 5.81
C ILE A 15 -21.04 -15.13 4.31
N GLY A 16 -21.85 -15.75 3.44
CA GLY A 16 -21.76 -15.54 2.00
C GLY A 16 -21.95 -14.08 1.59
N ARG A 17 -22.95 -13.38 2.15
CA ARG A 17 -23.16 -11.94 1.92
C ARG A 17 -21.98 -11.11 2.45
N LEU A 18 -21.51 -11.41 3.65
CA LEU A 18 -20.42 -10.69 4.30
C LEU A 18 -19.11 -10.86 3.53
N ALA A 19 -18.76 -12.08 3.14
CA ALA A 19 -17.57 -12.39 2.34
C ALA A 19 -17.60 -11.67 0.99
N LYS A 20 -18.75 -11.67 0.30
CA LYS A 20 -18.91 -10.95 -0.98
C LYS A 20 -18.79 -9.44 -0.81
N SER A 21 -19.35 -8.89 0.27
CA SER A 21 -19.25 -7.46 0.59
C SER A 21 -17.82 -7.04 0.90
N ARG A 22 -17.11 -7.79 1.76
CA ARG A 22 -15.74 -7.45 2.19
C ARG A 22 -14.70 -7.67 1.10
N SER A 23 -14.90 -8.66 0.23
CA SER A 23 -14.02 -8.93 -0.91
C SER A 23 -14.18 -7.91 -2.04
N ALA A 24 -15.29 -7.16 -2.12
CA ALA A 24 -15.54 -6.21 -3.22
C ALA A 24 -14.43 -5.16 -3.39
N ASN A 25 -13.84 -4.69 -2.28
CA ASN A 25 -12.71 -3.76 -2.24
C ASN A 25 -11.44 -4.44 -1.68
N GLY A 26 -11.41 -5.77 -1.72
CA GLY A 26 -10.58 -6.61 -0.88
C GLY A 26 -9.14 -6.79 -1.35
N SER A 27 -8.77 -6.37 -2.55
CA SER A 27 -7.40 -6.60 -3.01
C SER A 27 -6.40 -5.76 -2.22
N PHE A 28 -5.44 -6.41 -1.56
CA PHE A 28 -4.32 -5.75 -0.87
C PHE A 28 -3.10 -6.66 -0.85
N ALA A 29 -1.90 -6.08 -0.95
CA ALA A 29 -0.67 -6.85 -1.09
C ALA A 29 -0.78 -7.88 -2.24
N TYR A 30 -0.61 -9.17 -1.94
CA TYR A 30 -0.79 -10.29 -2.87
C TYR A 30 -2.15 -10.99 -2.73
N TYR A 31 -3.05 -10.49 -1.87
CA TYR A 31 -4.40 -11.05 -1.75
C TYR A 31 -5.26 -10.54 -2.90
N GLU A 32 -5.78 -11.48 -3.68
CA GLU A 32 -6.83 -11.23 -4.64
C GLU A 32 -8.20 -11.19 -3.96
N LYS A 33 -9.21 -10.75 -4.72
CA LYS A 33 -10.60 -10.73 -4.28
C LYS A 33 -11.09 -12.12 -3.82
N THR A 34 -10.69 -13.17 -4.52
CA THR A 34 -11.01 -14.56 -4.17
C THR A 34 -10.36 -14.98 -2.86
N ASP A 35 -9.13 -14.56 -2.60
CA ASP A 35 -8.42 -14.89 -1.37
C ASP A 35 -9.10 -14.22 -0.18
N VAL A 36 -9.44 -12.94 -0.30
CA VAL A 36 -10.17 -12.24 0.76
C VAL A 36 -11.56 -12.83 1.00
N TYR A 37 -12.24 -13.29 -0.06
CA TYR A 37 -13.51 -13.99 0.09
C TYR A 37 -13.35 -15.27 0.93
N GLN A 38 -12.37 -16.11 0.60
CA GLN A 38 -12.08 -17.35 1.33
C GLN A 38 -11.67 -17.08 2.77
N GLU A 39 -10.82 -16.08 2.99
CA GLU A 39 -10.33 -15.75 4.32
C GLU A 39 -11.45 -15.29 5.24
N VAL A 40 -12.41 -14.51 4.72
CA VAL A 40 -13.60 -14.10 5.48
C VAL A 40 -14.47 -15.31 5.86
N TRP A 41 -14.58 -16.31 4.97
CA TRP A 41 -15.26 -17.57 5.29
C TRP A 41 -14.58 -18.29 6.45
N CYS A 42 -13.25 -18.47 6.39
CA CYS A 42 -12.49 -19.10 7.46
C CYS A 42 -12.65 -18.37 8.79
N MET A 43 -12.51 -17.04 8.79
CA MET A 43 -12.69 -16.21 9.99
C MET A 43 -14.08 -16.36 10.61
N CYS A 44 -15.12 -16.45 9.80
CA CYS A 44 -16.47 -16.64 10.29
C CYS A 44 -16.65 -18.03 10.92
N LEU A 45 -16.20 -19.09 10.25
CA LEU A 45 -16.31 -20.46 10.75
C LEU A 45 -15.56 -20.64 12.07
N GLU A 46 -14.35 -20.08 12.19
CA GLU A 46 -13.58 -20.04 13.45
C GLU A 46 -14.28 -19.26 14.57
N ALA A 47 -15.09 -18.27 14.23
CA ALA A 47 -15.83 -17.46 15.20
C ALA A 47 -17.08 -18.18 15.71
N LEU A 48 -17.73 -18.99 14.87
CA LEU A 48 -18.96 -19.71 15.23
C LEU A 48 -18.78 -20.65 16.42
N GLU A 49 -17.58 -21.22 16.61
CA GLU A 49 -17.27 -22.06 17.78
C GLU A 49 -17.44 -21.33 19.12
N ARG A 50 -17.33 -20.00 19.11
CA ARG A 50 -17.40 -19.13 20.30
C ARG A 50 -18.63 -18.22 20.30
N TYR A 51 -19.56 -18.44 19.37
CA TYR A 51 -20.79 -17.67 19.31
C TYR A 51 -21.73 -18.06 20.46
N ASP A 52 -22.24 -17.04 21.17
CA ASP A 52 -23.26 -17.21 22.19
C ASP A 52 -24.54 -16.47 21.75
N PRO A 53 -25.62 -17.20 21.42
CA PRO A 53 -26.88 -16.60 20.97
C PRO A 53 -27.57 -15.76 22.05
N LYS A 54 -27.20 -15.89 23.33
CA LYS A 54 -27.76 -15.07 24.42
C LYS A 54 -27.23 -13.64 24.42
N ILE A 55 -26.05 -13.41 23.83
CA ILE A 55 -25.39 -12.08 23.82
C ILE A 55 -25.97 -11.20 22.72
N GLY A 56 -26.39 -11.77 21.60
CA GLY A 56 -27.02 -11.03 20.51
C GLY A 56 -26.99 -11.77 19.18
N PRO A 57 -27.47 -11.12 18.10
CA PRO A 57 -27.61 -11.75 16.78
C PRO A 57 -26.27 -12.16 16.17
N ILE A 58 -26.28 -13.30 15.47
CA ILE A 58 -25.12 -13.90 14.81
C ILE A 58 -24.48 -12.96 13.78
N GLU A 59 -25.29 -12.22 13.03
CA GLU A 59 -24.80 -11.27 12.03
C GLU A 59 -23.94 -10.17 12.66
N ASN A 60 -24.41 -9.57 13.76
CA ASN A 60 -23.66 -8.53 14.46
C ASN A 60 -22.34 -9.06 15.01
N TYR A 61 -22.36 -10.27 15.56
CA TYR A 61 -21.17 -10.95 16.06
C TYR A 61 -20.14 -11.18 14.94
N LEU A 62 -20.57 -11.78 13.82
CA LEU A 62 -19.71 -12.08 12.67
C LEU A 62 -19.17 -10.81 12.01
N VAL A 63 -20.00 -9.80 11.82
CA VAL A 63 -19.59 -8.51 11.25
C VAL A 63 -18.49 -7.87 12.08
N ARG A 64 -18.64 -7.85 13.41
CA ARG A 64 -17.62 -7.32 14.33
C ARG A 64 -16.34 -8.14 14.27
N HIS A 65 -16.45 -9.47 14.31
CA HIS A 65 -15.31 -10.38 14.28
C HIS A 65 -14.48 -10.21 13.00
N VAL A 66 -15.13 -10.31 11.84
CA VAL A 66 -14.50 -10.20 10.53
C VAL A 66 -13.87 -8.82 10.33
N THR A 67 -14.56 -7.75 10.74
CA THR A 67 -14.02 -6.38 10.59
C THR A 67 -12.70 -6.21 11.34
N ASN A 68 -12.60 -6.76 12.55
CA ASN A 68 -11.37 -6.70 13.32
C ASN A 68 -10.28 -7.61 12.74
N ARG A 69 -10.64 -8.83 12.32
CA ARG A 69 -9.69 -9.79 11.75
C ARG A 69 -9.14 -9.34 10.40
N LEU A 70 -9.96 -8.76 9.52
CA LEU A 70 -9.50 -8.18 8.26
C LEU A 70 -8.56 -6.99 8.47
N LYS A 71 -8.82 -6.13 9.47
CA LYS A 71 -7.90 -5.04 9.82
C LYS A 71 -6.55 -5.59 10.28
N ASN A 72 -6.54 -6.63 11.11
CA ASN A 72 -5.32 -7.28 11.56
C ASN A 72 -4.58 -7.96 10.39
N LEU A 73 -5.30 -8.71 9.56
CA LEU A 73 -4.74 -9.34 8.36
C LEU A 73 -4.08 -8.31 7.45
N LYS A 74 -4.78 -7.20 7.16
CA LYS A 74 -4.21 -6.12 6.38
C LYS A 74 -3.00 -5.53 7.08
N ARG A 75 -3.05 -5.21 8.37
CA ARG A 75 -1.89 -4.66 9.10
C ARG A 75 -0.68 -5.60 9.10
N ASP A 76 -0.91 -6.91 9.19
CA ASP A 76 0.17 -7.89 9.32
C ASP A 76 0.74 -8.32 7.96
N ARG A 77 -0.04 -8.17 6.87
CA ARG A 77 0.33 -8.61 5.50
C ARG A 77 0.52 -7.47 4.49
N TYR A 78 -0.02 -6.29 4.75
CA TYR A 78 0.16 -5.10 3.93
C TYR A 78 1.28 -4.25 4.52
N PHE A 79 2.35 -4.07 3.75
CA PHE A 79 3.43 -3.14 4.06
C PHE A 79 3.20 -1.87 3.26
N ARG A 80 3.26 -0.70 3.91
CA ARG A 80 3.17 0.59 3.21
C ARG A 80 4.58 1.20 3.11
N PRO A 81 5.17 1.27 1.91
CA PRO A 81 6.43 1.97 1.71
C PRO A 81 6.35 3.40 2.28
N GLY A 82 7.30 3.77 3.15
CA GLY A 82 7.43 5.13 3.71
C GLY A 82 6.71 5.43 5.03
N SER A 83 5.69 4.65 5.45
CA SER A 83 4.98 4.92 6.73
C SER A 83 5.32 3.96 7.86
N ASP A 84 5.81 2.76 7.52
CA ASP A 84 6.08 1.73 8.51
C ASP A 84 7.54 1.85 8.96
N ILE A 85 7.76 2.35 10.19
CA ILE A 85 9.08 2.31 10.83
C ILE A 85 9.50 0.83 10.86
N PRO A 86 10.69 0.45 10.35
CA PRO A 86 11.15 -0.93 10.38
C PRO A 86 11.60 -1.28 11.80
N THR A 87 10.65 -1.36 12.73
CA THR A 87 10.91 -1.59 14.16
C THR A 87 11.44 -3.01 14.42
N SER A 88 11.45 -3.87 13.41
CA SER A 88 12.10 -5.18 13.47
C SER A 88 12.79 -5.50 12.14
N GLY A 89 13.98 -6.10 12.18
CA GLY A 89 14.69 -6.57 10.98
C GLY A 89 13.84 -7.49 10.09
N LEU A 90 12.84 -8.15 10.68
CA LEU A 90 11.84 -8.95 9.98
C LEU A 90 11.00 -8.15 8.97
N ALA A 91 10.71 -6.87 9.25
CA ALA A 91 9.94 -6.00 8.36
C ALA A 91 10.72 -5.71 7.07
N ARG A 92 12.04 -5.50 7.16
CA ARG A 92 12.93 -5.28 6.00
C ARG A 92 13.11 -6.55 5.16
N THR A 93 13.30 -7.70 5.81
CA THR A 93 13.34 -9.01 5.11
C THR A 93 12.01 -9.32 4.41
N ARG A 94 10.88 -8.99 5.04
CA ARG A 94 9.55 -9.11 4.41
C ARG A 94 9.38 -8.16 3.23
N MET A 95 9.89 -6.92 3.33
CA MET A 95 9.88 -5.95 2.22
C MET A 95 10.58 -6.51 0.98
N ASN A 96 11.76 -7.12 1.16
CA ASN A 96 12.53 -7.70 0.06
C ASN A 96 11.92 -8.99 -0.52
N LEU A 97 11.23 -9.78 0.32
CA LEU A 97 10.59 -11.03 -0.12
C LEU A 97 9.23 -10.79 -0.78
N VAL A 98 8.45 -9.81 -0.30
CA VAL A 98 7.13 -9.45 -0.84
C VAL A 98 7.27 -8.63 -2.13
N ASN A 99 8.32 -7.81 -2.24
CA ASN A 99 8.64 -7.06 -3.46
C ASN A 99 9.70 -7.77 -4.32
N ALA A 100 9.82 -9.10 -4.26
CA ALA A 100 10.69 -9.82 -5.19
C ALA A 100 10.24 -9.45 -6.61
N LEU A 101 11.06 -8.64 -7.30
CA LEU A 101 10.77 -8.26 -8.68
C LEU A 101 10.65 -9.55 -9.49
N PRO A 102 9.65 -9.66 -10.38
CA PRO A 102 9.62 -10.77 -11.32
C PRO A 102 10.92 -10.74 -12.12
N LEU A 103 11.69 -11.83 -12.08
CA LEU A 103 12.97 -11.97 -12.80
C LEU A 103 12.79 -12.15 -14.31
N ASP A 104 11.55 -12.39 -14.77
CA ASP A 104 11.22 -12.84 -16.13
C ASP A 104 10.52 -11.77 -16.98
N GLY A 105 10.65 -10.47 -16.66
CA GLY A 105 10.08 -9.39 -17.48
C GLY A 105 11.03 -8.22 -17.63
N ASP A 106 11.15 -7.71 -18.86
CA ASP A 106 11.87 -6.46 -19.15
C ASP A 106 11.35 -5.36 -18.22
N ILE A 107 12.25 -4.93 -17.33
CA ILE A 107 12.02 -4.00 -16.21
C ILE A 107 11.46 -2.64 -16.70
N GLY A 108 11.54 -2.36 -18.01
CA GLY A 108 11.12 -1.11 -18.63
C GLY A 108 9.62 -0.95 -18.92
N GLU A 109 8.83 -2.03 -19.06
CA GLU A 109 7.46 -1.88 -19.61
C GLU A 109 6.34 -1.79 -18.57
N LYS A 110 6.59 -2.24 -17.34
CA LYS A 110 5.56 -2.24 -16.30
C LYS A 110 6.16 -1.72 -15.01
N GLY A 111 6.09 -0.40 -14.84
CA GLY A 111 6.25 0.25 -13.54
C GLY A 111 5.20 -0.25 -12.55
N VAL A 112 5.44 -1.43 -11.99
CA VAL A 112 4.61 -2.01 -10.93
C VAL A 112 5.11 -1.44 -9.61
N PHE A 113 4.71 -0.20 -9.35
CA PHE A 113 4.57 0.25 -7.97
C PHE A 113 3.18 -0.21 -7.51
N LEU A 114 3.14 -1.16 -6.58
CA LEU A 114 1.88 -1.62 -5.98
C LEU A 114 1.15 -0.40 -5.38
N CYS A 115 -0.01 -0.06 -5.98
CA CYS A 115 -0.92 1.05 -5.64
C CYS A 115 -0.75 2.40 -6.36
N SER A 116 0.06 2.55 -7.41
CA SER A 116 -0.14 3.64 -8.37
C SER A 116 -1.04 3.19 -9.51
N ALA A 117 -1.82 4.10 -10.10
CA ALA A 117 -2.43 3.86 -11.41
C ALA A 117 -1.33 3.38 -12.38
N SER A 118 -1.68 2.51 -13.34
CA SER A 118 -0.80 2.15 -14.44
C SER A 118 -0.47 3.42 -15.22
N THR A 119 0.55 4.16 -14.80
CA THR A 119 1.05 5.29 -15.54
C THR A 119 1.85 4.68 -16.68
N ASN A 120 1.25 4.67 -17.86
CA ASN A 120 1.95 4.41 -19.11
C ASN A 120 2.83 5.65 -19.34
N VAL A 121 3.93 5.76 -18.58
CA VAL A 121 4.88 6.86 -18.70
C VAL A 121 5.66 6.58 -19.96
N ASP A 122 5.57 7.49 -20.93
CA ASP A 122 6.35 7.41 -22.16
C ASP A 122 7.85 7.28 -21.81
N PRO A 123 8.61 6.36 -22.42
CA PRO A 123 10.02 6.18 -22.09
C PRO A 123 10.85 7.47 -22.19
N ALA A 124 10.52 8.38 -23.11
CA ALA A 124 11.21 9.66 -23.22
C ALA A 124 10.90 10.58 -22.02
N GLU A 125 9.65 10.63 -21.56
CA GLU A 125 9.24 11.38 -20.38
C GLU A 125 9.95 10.89 -19.12
N TYR A 126 10.06 9.56 -18.95
CA TYR A 126 10.80 8.97 -17.82
C TYR A 126 12.27 9.40 -17.80
N ILE A 127 12.94 9.35 -18.96
CA ILE A 127 14.34 9.76 -19.11
C ILE A 127 14.48 11.24 -18.74
N MET A 128 13.62 12.10 -19.28
CA MET A 128 13.63 13.54 -18.97
C MET A 128 13.43 13.83 -17.49
N CYS A 129 12.48 13.16 -16.83
CA CYS A 129 12.26 13.31 -15.39
C CYS A 129 13.50 12.85 -14.59
N SER A 130 14.10 11.72 -14.97
CA SER A 130 15.28 11.18 -14.28
C SER A 130 16.48 12.10 -14.38
N GLU A 131 16.74 12.67 -15.56
CA GLU A 131 17.83 13.63 -15.80
C GLU A 131 17.60 14.91 -15.01
N THR A 132 16.36 15.40 -15.01
CA THR A 132 15.97 16.60 -14.27
C THR A 132 16.16 16.42 -12.77
N LEU A 133 15.82 15.25 -12.21
CA LEU A 133 16.07 14.94 -10.81
C LEU A 133 17.57 14.88 -10.48
N LEU A 134 18.39 14.31 -11.37
CA LEU A 134 19.85 14.30 -11.19
C LEU A 134 20.42 15.72 -11.20
N TYR A 135 19.96 16.55 -12.13
CA TYR A 135 20.38 17.95 -12.22
C TYR A 135 20.05 18.72 -10.93
N ILE A 136 18.84 18.51 -10.38
CA ILE A 136 18.44 19.09 -9.11
C ILE A 136 19.34 18.60 -7.97
N ARG A 137 19.55 17.28 -7.84
CA ARG A 137 20.37 16.68 -6.77
C ARG A 137 21.79 17.24 -6.72
N GLN A 138 22.40 17.50 -7.87
CA GLN A 138 23.77 18.03 -7.94
C GLN A 138 23.90 19.49 -7.51
N ARG A 139 22.81 20.27 -7.61
CA ARG A 139 22.81 21.71 -7.38
C ARG A 139 22.06 22.12 -6.10
N LEU A 140 21.35 21.18 -5.47
CA LEU A 140 20.68 21.42 -4.20
C LEU A 140 21.72 21.53 -3.07
N PRO A 141 21.59 22.49 -2.15
CA PRO A 141 22.50 22.60 -1.03
C PRO A 141 22.37 21.42 -0.05
N GLU A 142 23.48 21.04 0.60
CA GLU A 142 23.58 19.83 1.43
C GLU A 142 22.53 19.78 2.55
N ASN A 143 22.18 20.93 3.14
CA ASN A 143 21.18 21.02 4.20
C ASN A 143 19.74 20.75 3.74
N LEU A 144 19.47 20.79 2.43
CA LEU A 144 18.16 20.48 1.83
C LEU A 144 18.13 19.13 1.11
N SER A 145 19.29 18.46 0.95
CA SER A 145 19.40 17.19 0.24
C SER A 145 18.57 16.08 0.90
N GLU A 146 18.76 15.85 2.20
CA GLU A 146 18.02 14.84 2.94
C GLU A 146 16.51 15.14 3.02
N PRO A 147 16.07 16.37 3.38
CA PRO A 147 14.67 16.76 3.30
C PRO A 147 14.04 16.62 1.91
N PHE A 148 14.80 16.83 0.84
CA PHE A 148 14.34 16.66 -0.54
C PHE A 148 14.15 15.20 -0.91
N GLU A 149 15.05 14.30 -0.52
CA GLU A 149 14.87 12.86 -0.73
C GLU A 149 13.68 12.33 0.08
N GLU A 150 13.48 12.82 1.31
CA GLU A 150 12.28 12.51 2.09
C GLU A 150 10.99 12.94 1.37
N LEU A 151 11.01 14.12 0.73
CA LEU A 151 9.88 14.64 -0.03
C LEU A 151 9.58 13.79 -1.28
N ILE A 152 10.61 13.38 -2.04
CA ILE A 152 10.45 12.50 -3.22
C ILE A 152 9.86 11.14 -2.82
N CYS A 153 10.27 10.63 -1.66
CA CYS A 153 9.77 9.39 -1.10
C CYS A 153 8.36 9.52 -0.48
N ASN A 154 7.70 10.68 -0.63
CA ASN A 154 6.37 10.99 -0.12
C ASN A 154 6.26 10.87 1.41
N ASN A 155 7.38 11.12 2.11
CA ASN A 155 7.43 11.20 3.56
C ASN A 155 7.01 12.60 4.04
N LYS A 156 6.68 12.73 5.33
CA LYS A 156 6.28 14.01 5.91
C LYS A 156 7.50 14.89 6.20
N VAL A 157 7.60 16.01 5.50
CA VAL A 157 8.61 17.05 5.73
C VAL A 157 7.94 18.30 6.33
N CYS A 158 8.68 19.07 7.13
CA CYS A 158 8.17 20.32 7.70
C CYS A 158 7.78 21.31 6.59
N ARG A 159 6.64 21.99 6.73
CA ARG A 159 6.11 22.90 5.70
C ARG A 159 7.09 24.01 5.32
N THR A 160 7.85 24.56 6.28
CA THR A 160 8.85 25.60 6.01
C THR A 160 9.97 25.08 5.09
N LEU A 161 10.48 23.87 5.37
CA LEU A 161 11.49 23.21 4.55
C LEU A 161 10.94 22.88 3.15
N VAL A 162 9.68 22.47 3.03
CA VAL A 162 9.06 22.23 1.72
C VAL A 162 9.04 23.49 0.85
N GLU A 163 8.71 24.65 1.43
CA GLU A 163 8.73 25.92 0.68
C GLU A 163 10.16 26.35 0.33
N GLU A 164 11.13 26.14 1.22
CA GLU A 164 12.55 26.40 0.93
C GLU A 164 13.08 25.52 -0.21
N ILE A 165 12.77 24.21 -0.18
CA ILE A 165 13.10 23.27 -1.24
C ILE A 165 12.45 23.72 -2.55
N ARG A 166 11.16 24.07 -2.53
CA ARG A 166 10.43 24.50 -3.72
C ARG A 166 11.05 25.75 -4.35
N GLN A 167 11.42 26.73 -3.53
CA GLN A 167 12.07 27.94 -3.97
C GLN A 167 13.43 27.64 -4.61
N LYS A 168 14.25 26.79 -3.98
CA LYS A 168 15.57 26.41 -4.50
C LYS A 168 15.49 25.57 -5.77
N VAL A 169 14.56 24.63 -5.85
CA VAL A 169 14.33 23.85 -7.06
C VAL A 169 13.87 24.75 -8.22
N ALA A 170 13.00 25.74 -7.96
CA ALA A 170 12.59 26.70 -8.98
C ALA A 170 13.77 27.51 -9.51
N GLU A 171 14.65 28.01 -8.62
CA GLU A 171 15.88 28.72 -9.01
C GLU A 171 16.79 27.84 -9.89
N ILE A 172 16.98 26.58 -9.52
CA ILE A 172 17.78 25.61 -10.28
C ILE A 172 17.16 25.37 -11.68
N LEU A 173 15.85 25.21 -11.77
CA LEU A 173 15.18 24.95 -13.05
C LEU A 173 15.17 26.18 -13.98
N ILE A 174 15.05 27.39 -13.43
CA ILE A 174 15.18 28.63 -14.20
C ILE A 174 16.60 28.72 -14.80
N SER A 175 17.63 28.44 -13.99
CA SER A 175 19.03 28.47 -14.48
C SER A 175 19.28 27.48 -15.62
N ARG A 176 18.61 26.31 -15.61
CA ARG A 176 18.72 25.31 -16.69
C ARG A 176 18.06 25.79 -17.98
N GLY A 177 16.94 26.51 -17.90
CA GLY A 177 16.26 27.06 -19.08
C GLY A 177 17.05 28.19 -19.75
N ASP A 178 17.80 28.96 -18.99
CA ASP A 178 18.68 30.01 -19.53
C ASP A 178 19.92 29.44 -20.24
N ASP A 179 20.42 28.29 -19.80
CA ASP A 179 21.55 27.58 -20.43
C ASP A 179 21.20 27.04 -21.84
N ASP A 180 19.94 26.64 -22.08
CA ASP A 180 19.48 26.07 -23.36
C ASP A 180 19.16 27.13 -24.43
N VAL A 181 18.98 28.40 -24.06
CA VAL A 181 18.68 29.51 -25.00
C VAL A 181 19.96 30.22 -25.48
N GLY A 182 21.10 29.95 -24.84
CA GLY A 182 22.40 30.56 -25.15
C GLY A 182 23.35 29.72 -26.03
N GLY A 183 22.90 28.57 -26.56
CA GLY A 183 23.69 27.64 -27.39
C GLY A 183 23.38 27.69 -28.88
#